data_AF-A0A816H8R1-F1
#
_entry.id   AF-A0A816H8R1-F1
#
_cell.length_a   1.000
_cell.length_b   1.000
_cell.length_c   1.000
_cell.angle_alpha   90.00
_cell.angle_beta   90.00
_cell.angle_gamma   90.00
#
_symmetry.space_group_name_H-M   'P 1'
#
loop_
_entity.id
_entity.type
_entity.pdbx_description
1 polymer ?
#
loop_
_entity_poly.entity_id
_entity_poly.type
_entity_poly.pdbx_seq_one_letter_code
_entity_poly.pdbx_strand_id
1 'polypeptide(L)'
;MSLHRNSIYEALVIIMELLRKLESKFAVARFGARTNQKISKNLDDLFTNQDGQYVLEALTFDEGTYPATGLARIANKIFPVEETQRSSKSIIHRLVLMITDGLTQECDDKTIRKQSIKIKSILVSC
;
A
#
# COMPACT_ATOMS: atom_id res chain seq x y z
N MET A 1 8.08 -19.33 -13.76
CA MET A 1 7.61 -18.02 -13.25
C MET A 1 6.20 -18.04 -12.61
N SER A 2 5.43 -19.14 -12.65
CA SER A 2 4.07 -19.20 -12.06
C SER A 2 4.04 -19.38 -10.54
N LEU A 3 4.96 -20.16 -9.97
CA LEU A 3 5.01 -20.45 -8.53
C LEU A 3 5.11 -19.17 -7.67
N HIS A 4 5.99 -18.24 -8.06
CA HIS A 4 6.18 -16.99 -7.32
C HIS A 4 4.94 -16.08 -7.36
N ARG A 5 4.18 -16.09 -8.46
CA ARG A 5 2.93 -15.31 -8.57
C ARG A 5 1.85 -15.88 -7.65
N ASN A 6 1.70 -17.20 -7.59
CA ASN A 6 0.73 -17.84 -6.71
C ASN A 6 1.02 -17.55 -5.23
N SER A 7 2.29 -17.59 -4.82
CA SER A 7 2.68 -17.25 -3.45
C SER A 7 2.36 -15.79 -3.08
N ILE A 8 2.49 -14.84 -4.01
CA ILE A 8 2.11 -13.45 -3.77
C ILE A 8 0.59 -13.31 -3.58
N TYR A 9 -0.20 -13.98 -4.43
CA TYR A 9 -1.65 -13.97 -4.30
C TYR A 9 -2.12 -14.59 -2.98
N GLU A 10 -1.57 -15.75 -2.60
CA GLU A 10 -1.86 -16.40 -1.33
C GLU A 10 -1.52 -15.50 -0.15
N ALA A 11 -0.33 -14.90 -0.14
CA ALA A 11 0.09 -13.97 0.91
C ALA A 11 -0.84 -12.75 1.02
N LEU A 12 -1.23 -12.17 -0.11
CA LEU A 12 -2.17 -11.04 -0.14
C LEU A 12 -3.54 -11.42 0.44
N VAL A 13 -4.08 -12.57 0.03
CA VAL A 13 -5.36 -13.06 0.55
C VAL A 13 -5.29 -13.30 2.05
N ILE A 14 -4.23 -13.94 2.54
CA ILE A 14 -4.03 -14.20 3.97
C ILE A 14 -3.95 -12.88 4.75
N ILE A 15 -3.18 -11.90 4.27
CA ILE A 15 -3.03 -10.60 4.93
C ILE A 15 -4.37 -9.84 4.95
N MET A 16 -5.08 -9.78 3.83
CA MET A 16 -6.37 -9.09 3.74
C MET A 16 -7.41 -9.74 4.66
N GLU A 17 -7.46 -11.07 4.69
CA GLU A 17 -8.37 -11.82 5.56
C GLU A 17 -8.03 -11.66 7.04
N LEU A 18 -6.74 -11.66 7.37
CA LEU A 18 -6.27 -11.40 8.73
C LEU A 18 -6.64 -9.98 9.19
N LEU A 19 -6.39 -8.96 8.38
CA LEU A 19 -6.75 -7.58 8.69
C LEU A 19 -8.27 -7.40 8.83
N ARG A 20 -9.05 -8.09 7.98
CA ARG A 20 -10.52 -8.14 8.09
C ARG A 20 -10.96 -8.72 9.43
N LYS A 21 -10.40 -9.88 9.83
CA LYS A 21 -10.75 -10.55 11.10
C LYS A 21 -10.29 -9.78 12.34
N LEU A 22 -9.23 -8.99 12.24
CA LEU A 22 -8.79 -8.07 13.29
C LEU A 22 -9.60 -6.78 13.35
N GLU A 23 -10.63 -6.64 12.50
CA GLU A 23 -11.47 -5.44 12.38
C GLU A 23 -10.63 -4.16 12.18
N SER A 24 -9.45 -4.31 11.59
CA SER A 24 -8.52 -3.20 11.37
C SER A 24 -8.94 -2.43 10.13
N LYS A 25 -8.90 -1.10 10.20
CA LYS A 25 -9.05 -0.26 9.00
C LYS A 25 -7.78 -0.36 8.16
N PHE A 26 -7.91 -0.85 6.93
CA PHE A 26 -6.82 -0.90 5.96
C PHE A 26 -7.29 -0.44 4.60
N ALA A 27 -6.36 0.00 3.76
CA ALA A 27 -6.63 0.33 2.37
C ALA A 27 -5.75 -0.54 1.48
N VAL A 28 -6.22 -0.83 0.27
CA VAL A 28 -5.46 -1.61 -0.71
C VAL A 28 -5.31 -0.78 -1.97
N ALA A 29 -4.08 -0.65 -2.44
CA ALA A 29 -3.77 0.06 -3.66
C ALA A 29 -2.71 -0.70 -4.46
N ARG A 30 -2.86 -0.68 -5.78
CA ARG A 30 -1.82 -1.12 -6.70
C ARG A 30 -1.05 0.08 -7.22
N PHE A 31 0.22 -0.14 -7.49
CA PHE A 31 1.09 0.78 -8.20
C PHE A 31 1.75 0.03 -9.34
N GLY A 32 1.85 0.71 -10.47
CA GLY A 32 2.61 0.26 -11.64
C GLY A 32 3.25 1.48 -12.27
N ALA A 33 2.91 1.76 -13.52
CA ALA A 33 3.45 2.90 -14.25
C ALA A 33 3.19 4.23 -13.51
N ARG A 34 3.98 5.27 -13.84
CA ARG A 34 3.90 6.57 -13.16
C ARG A 34 2.50 7.16 -13.09
N THR A 35 1.58 6.86 -13.98
CA THR A 35 0.21 7.41 -13.99
C THR A 35 -0.86 6.39 -13.60
N ASN A 36 -0.50 5.12 -13.37
CA ASN A 36 -1.45 4.03 -13.20
C ASN A 36 -1.49 3.49 -11.76
N GLN A 37 -1.65 4.39 -10.79
CA GLN A 37 -1.95 3.99 -9.41
C GLN A 37 -3.46 3.88 -9.22
N LYS A 38 -3.94 2.76 -8.67
CA LYS A 38 -5.36 2.54 -8.41
C LYS A 38 -5.56 2.12 -6.96
N ILE A 39 -6.44 2.81 -6.26
CA ILE A 39 -6.93 2.37 -4.96
C ILE A 39 -8.05 1.39 -5.23
N SER A 40 -7.90 0.18 -4.73
CA SER A 40 -8.88 -0.89 -4.87
C SER A 40 -9.86 -0.93 -3.70
N LYS A 41 -9.46 -0.42 -2.53
CA LYS A 41 -10.30 -0.34 -1.32
C LYS A 41 -9.85 0.85 -0.46
N ASN A 42 -10.77 1.76 -0.09
CA ASN A 42 -10.42 2.90 0.78
C ASN A 42 -10.40 2.51 2.26
N LEU A 43 -9.78 3.34 3.11
CA LEU A 43 -9.52 3.02 4.50
C LEU A 43 -10.80 2.71 5.31
N ASP A 44 -11.86 3.49 5.10
CA ASP A 44 -13.12 3.39 5.85
C ASP A 44 -14.15 2.43 5.24
N ASP A 45 -13.92 1.95 4.02
CA ASP A 45 -14.83 0.99 3.37
C ASP A 45 -14.79 -0.36 4.12
N LEU A 46 -15.90 -1.09 4.14
CA LEU A 46 -15.90 -2.48 4.61
C LEU A 46 -15.23 -3.37 3.56
N PHE A 47 -14.40 -4.32 3.99
CA PHE A 47 -13.76 -5.27 3.08
C PHE A 47 -14.65 -6.48 2.82
N THR A 48 -14.98 -6.70 1.55
CA THR A 48 -15.79 -7.83 1.08
C THR A 48 -14.97 -8.80 0.23
N ASN A 49 -15.51 -10.01 0.00
CA ASN A 49 -14.87 -10.99 -0.90
C ASN A 49 -14.76 -10.46 -2.34
N GLN A 50 -15.69 -9.60 -2.76
CA GLN A 50 -15.68 -8.99 -4.09
C GLN A 50 -14.51 -8.01 -4.23
N ASP A 51 -14.21 -7.23 -3.19
CA ASP A 51 -13.04 -6.36 -3.16
C ASP A 51 -11.74 -7.16 -3.23
N GLY A 52 -11.68 -8.30 -2.53
CA GLY A 52 -10.56 -9.23 -2.60
C GLY A 52 -10.31 -9.74 -4.02
N GLN A 53 -11.36 -10.21 -4.70
CA GLN A 53 -11.26 -10.65 -6.10
C GLN A 53 -10.76 -9.51 -7.01
N TYR A 54 -11.32 -8.32 -6.86
CA TYR A 54 -10.94 -7.15 -7.64
C TYR A 54 -9.48 -6.73 -7.40
N VAL A 55 -8.98 -6.83 -6.17
CA VAL A 55 -7.56 -6.60 -5.85
C VAL A 55 -6.67 -7.56 -6.63
N LEU A 56 -7.01 -8.86 -6.66
CA LEU A 56 -6.21 -9.87 -7.33
C LEU A 56 -6.23 -9.69 -8.85
N GLU A 57 -7.38 -9.39 -9.44
CA GLU A 57 -7.53 -9.13 -10.88
C GLU A 57 -6.78 -7.87 -11.33
N ALA A 58 -6.63 -6.88 -10.46
CA ALA A 58 -5.95 -5.64 -10.79
C ALA A 58 -4.41 -5.79 -10.88
N LEU A 59 -3.85 -6.94 -10.48
CA LEU A 59 -2.42 -7.24 -10.55
C LEU A 59 -2.05 -7.82 -11.93
N THR A 60 -1.70 -6.94 -12.87
CA THR A 60 -1.40 -7.29 -14.26
C THR A 60 0.08 -7.66 -14.49
N PHE A 61 1.00 -7.16 -13.66
CA PHE A 61 2.45 -7.42 -13.72
C PHE A 61 3.11 -7.12 -15.10
N ASP A 62 2.54 -6.19 -15.86
CA ASP A 62 2.98 -5.79 -17.20
C ASP A 62 3.44 -4.31 -17.27
N GLU A 63 3.48 -3.63 -16.12
CA GLU A 63 3.83 -2.22 -16.00
C GLU A 63 5.21 -2.02 -15.36
N GLY A 64 5.85 -0.88 -15.66
CA GLY A 64 7.08 -0.47 -14.96
C GLY A 64 6.83 -0.12 -13.49
N THR A 65 7.80 -0.36 -12.61
CA THR A 65 7.66 -0.17 -11.16
C THR A 65 8.22 1.17 -10.69
N TYR A 66 7.38 2.01 -10.08
CA TYR A 66 7.76 3.32 -9.50
C TYR A 66 7.35 3.43 -8.02
N PRO A 67 8.10 2.81 -7.10
CA PRO A 67 7.67 2.61 -5.72
C PRO A 67 7.58 3.92 -4.92
N ALA A 68 8.55 4.83 -5.00
CA ALA A 68 8.52 6.07 -4.22
C ALA A 68 7.43 7.03 -4.71
N THR A 69 7.30 7.20 -6.03
CA THR A 69 6.25 8.02 -6.65
C THR A 69 4.87 7.44 -6.36
N GLY A 70 4.72 6.12 -6.49
CA GLY A 70 3.49 5.40 -6.19
C GLY A 70 3.10 5.58 -4.72
N LEU A 71 4.04 5.34 -3.81
CA LEU A 71 3.84 5.49 -2.37
C LEU A 71 3.43 6.92 -2.00
N ALA A 72 4.14 7.94 -2.47
CA ALA A 72 3.84 9.34 -2.15
C ALA A 72 2.41 9.72 -2.57
N ARG A 73 1.98 9.29 -3.76
CA ARG A 73 0.64 9.58 -4.27
C ARG A 73 -0.45 8.82 -3.53
N ILE A 74 -0.22 7.54 -3.26
CA ILE A 74 -1.17 6.68 -2.54
C ILE A 74 -1.32 7.17 -1.10
N ALA A 75 -0.20 7.46 -0.42
CA ALA A 75 -0.20 7.98 0.94
C ALA A 75 -0.96 9.31 1.06
N ASN A 76 -0.76 10.25 0.11
CA ASN A 76 -1.48 11.52 0.11
C ASN A 76 -3.00 11.36 -0.13
N LYS A 77 -3.42 10.33 -0.87
CA LYS A 77 -4.84 10.05 -1.12
C LYS A 77 -5.51 9.36 0.06
N ILE A 78 -4.82 8.43 0.71
CA ILE A 78 -5.38 7.62 1.82
C ILE A 78 -5.28 8.37 3.15
N PHE A 79 -4.24 9.18 3.35
CA PHE A 79 -3.98 9.93 4.57
C PHE A 79 -3.99 11.43 4.30
N PRO A 80 -5.15 12.04 4.01
CA PRO A 80 -5.22 13.46 3.73
C PRO A 80 -4.71 14.28 4.93
N VAL A 81 -3.86 15.27 4.65
CA VAL A 81 -3.17 16.08 5.67
C VAL A 81 -4.16 16.77 6.61
N GLU A 82 -5.32 17.18 6.09
CA GLU A 82 -6.37 17.92 6.80
C GLU A 82 -7.04 17.11 7.93
N GLU A 83 -7.18 15.79 7.78
CA GLU A 83 -7.74 14.91 8.83
C GLU A 83 -6.75 14.72 9.99
N THR A 84 -5.45 14.81 9.70
CA THR A 84 -4.38 14.64 10.69
C THR A 84 -4.33 15.77 11.73
N GLN A 85 -4.90 16.94 11.41
CA GLN A 85 -4.85 18.13 12.29
C GLN A 85 -6.09 18.27 13.19
N ARG A 86 -7.18 17.55 12.90
CA ARG A 86 -8.47 17.71 13.60
C ARG A 86 -8.71 16.72 14.74
N SER A 87 -7.98 15.60 14.82
CA SER A 87 -8.24 14.58 15.84
C SER A 87 -7.34 14.75 17.07
N SER A 88 -7.92 15.33 18.12
CA SER A 88 -7.35 15.43 19.46
C SER A 88 -7.16 14.06 20.15
N LYS A 89 -6.02 13.90 20.86
CA LYS A 89 -5.69 12.91 21.93
C LYS A 89 -5.28 11.46 21.61
N SER A 90 -5.54 10.87 20.45
CA SER A 90 -5.08 9.49 20.16
C SER A 90 -3.84 9.44 19.27
N ILE A 91 -2.79 8.74 19.69
CA ILE A 91 -1.62 8.47 18.84
C ILE A 91 -2.04 7.48 17.76
N ILE A 92 -2.08 7.92 16.50
CA ILE A 92 -2.39 7.07 15.35
C ILE A 92 -1.08 6.65 14.68
N HIS A 93 -0.80 5.35 14.67
CA HIS A 93 0.31 4.79 13.91
C HIS A 93 -0.16 4.41 12.51
N ARG A 94 0.49 4.96 11.48
CA ARG A 94 0.23 4.65 10.07
C ARG A 94 1.33 3.73 9.57
N LEU A 95 0.95 2.58 9.04
CA LEU A 95 1.85 1.61 8.42
C LEU A 95 1.51 1.51 6.94
N VAL A 96 2.54 1.47 6.09
CA VAL A 96 2.40 1.09 4.69
C VAL A 96 3.23 -0.15 4.45
N LEU A 97 2.58 -1.24 4.06
CA LEU A 97 3.22 -2.46 3.62
C LEU A 97 3.26 -2.47 2.08
N MET A 98 4.46 -2.40 1.53
CA MET A 98 4.68 -2.44 0.08
C MET A 98 5.32 -3.76 -0.28
N ILE A 99 4.67 -4.52 -1.18
CA ILE A 99 5.18 -5.78 -1.70
C ILE A 99 5.74 -5.52 -3.09
N THR A 100 7.01 -5.86 -3.29
CA THR A 100 7.74 -5.68 -4.55
C THR A 100 8.77 -6.80 -4.70
N ASP A 101 9.15 -7.12 -5.93
CA ASP A 101 10.25 -8.02 -6.27
C ASP A 101 11.63 -7.34 -6.20
N GLY A 102 11.66 -6.03 -5.92
CA GLY A 102 12.88 -5.23 -5.82
C GLY A 102 13.28 -4.53 -7.13
N LEU A 103 12.53 -4.70 -8.22
CA LEU A 103 12.77 -3.99 -9.46
C LEU A 103 12.17 -2.57 -9.40
N THR A 104 12.94 -1.58 -9.87
CA THR A 104 12.50 -0.18 -9.91
C THR A 104 13.04 0.52 -11.15
N GLN A 105 12.23 1.41 -11.72
CA GLN A 105 12.62 2.33 -12.79
C GLN A 105 12.83 3.76 -12.28
N GLU A 106 12.81 3.96 -10.96
CA GLU A 106 13.17 5.23 -10.36
C GLU A 106 14.70 5.35 -10.34
N CYS A 107 15.25 6.07 -11.31
CA CYS A 107 16.64 6.50 -11.27
C CYS A 107 16.79 7.56 -10.18
N ASP A 108 17.74 7.32 -9.29
CA ASP A 108 18.03 8.12 -8.11
C ASP A 108 18.42 9.56 -8.53
N ASP A 109 17.62 10.54 -8.16
CA ASP A 109 17.98 11.95 -8.36
C ASP A 109 17.56 12.77 -7.15
N LYS A 110 18.33 12.63 -6.05
CA LYS A 110 18.47 13.58 -4.92
C LYS A 110 17.20 14.01 -4.17
N THR A 111 16.02 13.51 -4.53
CA THR A 111 14.71 14.01 -4.08
C THR A 111 14.14 13.20 -2.92
N ILE A 112 14.58 11.94 -2.77
CA ILE A 112 14.15 11.04 -1.67
C ILE A 112 14.55 11.61 -0.29
N ARG A 113 15.63 12.41 -0.21
CA ARG A 113 16.08 13.03 1.06
C ARG A 113 15.15 14.14 1.58
N LYS A 114 14.32 14.78 0.74
CA LYS A 114 13.49 15.94 1.17
C LYS A 114 12.12 15.57 1.71
N GLN A 115 11.61 14.37 1.42
CA GLN A 115 10.44 13.83 2.11
C GLN A 115 10.91 12.87 3.21
N SER A 116 11.67 13.42 4.15
CA SER A 116 11.81 12.83 5.49
C SER A 116 10.48 12.99 6.25
N ILE A 117 9.40 12.40 5.72
CA ILE A 117 8.39 11.84 6.61
C ILE A 117 9.20 10.81 7.40
N LYS A 118 9.27 10.96 8.73
CA LYS A 118 9.80 9.93 9.62
C LYS A 118 8.93 8.68 9.45
N ILE A 119 9.12 7.95 8.36
CA ILE A 119 8.72 6.56 8.24
C ILE A 119 9.79 5.85 9.06
N LYS A 120 9.54 5.73 10.36
CA LYS A 120 10.15 4.65 11.12
C LYS A 120 9.68 3.39 10.40
N SER A 121 10.54 2.83 9.57
CA SER A 121 10.47 1.43 9.16
C SER A 121 10.49 0.63 10.46
N ILE A 122 9.30 0.33 10.99
CA ILE A 122 9.14 -0.56 12.12
C ILE A 122 9.31 -1.96 11.53
N LEU A 123 10.55 -2.44 11.67
CA LEU A 123 10.83 -3.86 11.86
C LEU A 123 9.87 -4.32 12.97
N VAL A 124 9.06 -5.35 12.70
CA VAL A 124 8.27 -5.99 13.75
C VAL A 124 9.23 -6.54 14.79
N SER A 125 9.13 -6.00 16.00
CA SER A 125 9.51 -6.65 17.24
C SER A 125 8.40 -6.31 18.23
N CYS A 126 7.95 -7.31 18.97
CA CYS A 126 7.18 -7.14 20.20
C CYS A 126 7.81 -6.08 21.12
#